data_AF-A0A162CQF0-F1
#
_entry.id   AF-A0A162CQF0-F1
#
_cell.length_a   1.000
_cell.length_b   1.000
_cell.length_c   1.000
_cell.angle_alpha   90.00
_cell.angle_beta   90.00
_cell.angle_gamma   90.00
#
_symmetry.space_group_name_H-M   'P 1'
#
loop_
_entity.id
_entity.type
_entity.pdbx_description
1 polymer ?
#
loop_
_entity_poly.entity_id
_entity_poly.type
_entity_poly.pdbx_seq_one_letter_code
_entity_poly.pdbx_strand_id
1 'polypeptide(L)'
;MSELQSLRSDRSSKQQELRACTNEVAVLNNKIAKLDIIIEDFAQFKRDVQEHRNHFRQVSNETYDDWKGTLFIQSRINMSSNIYMSSLREYVNKVDDNLDELNNERMRLQNEIYSTEGLIGNIKASINWLSTKITNLLN
;
A
#
# COMPACT_ATOMS: atom_id res chain seq x y z
N MET A 1 -11.23 39.36 -32.83
CA MET A 1 -9.87 38.92 -32.43
C MET A 1 -9.76 38.58 -30.94
N SER A 2 -10.37 39.33 -30.00
CA SER A 2 -10.23 39.02 -28.56
C SER A 2 -10.84 37.66 -28.14
N GLU A 3 -11.97 37.27 -28.74
CA GLU A 3 -12.63 35.98 -28.41
C GLU A 3 -11.76 34.76 -28.78
N LEU A 4 -11.22 34.72 -30.00
CA LEU A 4 -10.31 33.65 -30.43
C LEU A 4 -9.07 33.56 -29.53
N GLN A 5 -8.55 34.71 -29.10
CA GLN A 5 -7.38 34.77 -28.22
C GLN A 5 -7.72 34.29 -26.81
N SER A 6 -8.91 34.63 -26.29
CA SER A 6 -9.45 34.11 -25.03
C SER A 6 -9.57 32.58 -25.07
N LEU A 7 -10.22 32.02 -26.09
CA LEU A 7 -10.41 30.57 -26.21
C LEU A 7 -9.08 29.81 -26.30
N ARG A 8 -8.08 30.37 -26.99
CA ARG A 8 -6.73 29.80 -27.04
C ARG A 8 -6.04 29.83 -25.68
N SER A 9 -6.20 30.92 -24.93
CA SER A 9 -5.69 31.04 -23.56
C SER A 9 -6.34 30.00 -22.63
N ASP A 10 -7.67 29.89 -22.66
CA ASP A 10 -8.42 28.93 -21.84
C ASP A 10 -8.02 27.48 -22.16
N ARG A 11 -7.84 27.17 -23.45
CA ARG A 11 -7.36 25.85 -23.89
C ARG A 11 -5.97 25.56 -23.35
N SER A 12 -5.07 26.54 -23.39
CA SER A 12 -3.72 26.39 -22.85
C SER A 12 -3.75 26.15 -21.34
N SER A 13 -4.59 26.89 -20.62
CA SER A 13 -4.80 26.69 -19.17
C SER A 13 -5.29 25.28 -18.87
N LYS A 14 -6.33 24.79 -19.57
CA LYS A 14 -6.84 23.42 -19.40
C LYS A 14 -5.82 22.34 -19.75
N GLN A 15 -4.94 22.59 -20.72
CA GLN A 15 -3.83 21.69 -21.02
C GLN A 15 -2.80 21.63 -19.88
N GLN A 16 -2.58 22.73 -19.16
CA GLN A 16 -1.70 22.75 -17.98
C GLN A 16 -2.35 21.99 -16.82
N GLU A 17 -3.64 22.21 -16.56
CA GLU A 17 -4.41 21.44 -15.56
C GLU A 17 -4.35 19.94 -15.86
N LEU A 18 -4.54 19.54 -17.11
CA LEU A 18 -4.46 18.13 -17.53
C LEU A 18 -3.10 17.50 -17.20
N ARG A 19 -2.01 18.24 -17.46
CA ARG A 19 -0.65 17.78 -17.14
C ARG A 19 -0.44 17.63 -15.63
N ALA A 20 -0.96 18.57 -14.84
CA ALA A 20 -0.88 18.51 -13.39
C ALA A 20 -1.58 17.25 -12.84
N CYS A 21 -2.83 17.00 -13.23
CA CYS A 21 -3.56 15.80 -12.79
C CYS A 21 -2.91 14.50 -13.29
N THR A 22 -2.37 14.49 -14.51
CA THR A 22 -1.65 13.31 -15.04
C THR A 22 -0.40 13.01 -14.22
N ASN A 23 0.36 14.05 -13.84
CA ASN A 23 1.53 13.89 -12.98
C ASN A 23 1.14 13.42 -11.57
N GLU A 24 0.04 13.93 -11.02
CA GLU A 24 -0.49 13.50 -9.73
C GLU A 24 -0.84 12.01 -9.71
N VAL A 25 -1.54 11.52 -10.74
CA VAL A 25 -1.81 10.08 -10.91
C VAL A 25 -0.51 9.27 -10.97
N ALA A 26 0.51 9.74 -11.69
CA ALA A 26 1.80 9.06 -11.75
C ALA A 26 2.50 9.02 -10.37
N VAL A 27 2.44 10.10 -9.60
CA VAL A 27 2.99 10.16 -8.24
C VAL A 27 2.25 9.21 -7.30
N LEU A 28 0.92 9.17 -7.35
CA LEU A 28 0.09 8.27 -6.55
C LEU A 28 0.38 6.81 -6.87
N ASN A 29 0.48 6.44 -8.15
CA ASN A 29 0.87 5.10 -8.57
C ASN A 29 2.25 4.69 -8.05
N ASN A 30 3.23 5.61 -8.07
CA ASN A 30 4.55 5.35 -7.50
C ASN A 30 4.50 5.13 -5.97
N LYS A 31 3.62 5.82 -5.25
CA LYS A 31 3.41 5.59 -3.81
C LYS A 31 2.81 4.22 -3.56
N ILE A 32 1.78 3.83 -4.32
CA ILE A 32 1.16 2.50 -4.24
C ILE A 32 2.18 1.40 -4.50
N ALA A 33 3.01 1.53 -5.54
CA ALA A 33 4.04 0.53 -5.85
C ALA A 33 5.05 0.34 -4.70
N LYS A 34 5.45 1.42 -4.02
CA LYS A 34 6.31 1.33 -2.83
C LYS A 34 5.60 0.67 -1.66
N LEU A 35 4.32 0.99 -1.47
CA LEU A 35 3.50 0.43 -0.41
C LEU A 35 3.28 -1.08 -0.62
N ASP A 36 3.09 -1.53 -1.87
CA ASP A 36 2.93 -2.93 -2.23
C ASP A 36 4.15 -3.76 -1.82
N ILE A 37 5.36 -3.23 -2.02
CA ILE A 37 6.61 -3.87 -1.56
C ILE A 37 6.61 -3.99 -0.03
N ILE A 38 6.27 -2.91 0.68
CA ILE A 38 6.25 -2.91 2.16
C ILE A 38 5.21 -3.91 2.68
N ILE A 39 4.03 -3.97 2.07
CA ILE A 39 2.98 -4.93 2.43
C ILE A 39 3.48 -6.36 2.22
N GLU A 40 4.16 -6.64 1.11
CA GLU A 40 4.74 -7.96 0.85
C GLU A 40 5.80 -8.33 1.90
N ASP A 41 6.70 -7.41 2.22
CA ASP A 41 7.74 -7.59 3.24
C ASP A 41 7.12 -7.87 4.63
N PHE A 42 6.10 -7.10 5.04
CA PHE A 42 5.40 -7.31 6.30
C PHE A 42 4.62 -8.63 6.32
N ALA A 43 4.02 -9.01 5.19
CA ALA A 43 3.31 -10.28 5.07
C ALA A 43 4.28 -11.47 5.17
N GLN A 44 5.47 -11.38 4.57
CA GLN A 44 6.52 -12.38 4.72
C GLN A 44 7.01 -12.44 6.16
N PHE A 45 7.30 -11.30 6.76
CA PHE A 45 7.73 -11.21 8.14
C PHE A 45 6.72 -11.83 9.12
N LYS A 46 5.42 -11.59 8.90
CA LYS A 46 4.34 -12.24 9.67
C LYS A 46 4.41 -13.76 9.57
N ARG A 47 4.63 -14.30 8.35
CA ARG A 47 4.77 -15.75 8.12
C ARG A 47 5.98 -16.32 8.87
N ASP A 48 7.13 -15.66 8.77
CA ASP A 48 8.37 -16.11 9.42
C ASP A 48 8.21 -16.19 10.95
N VAL A 49 7.61 -15.16 11.56
CA VAL A 49 7.34 -15.15 13.01
C VAL A 49 6.38 -16.28 13.41
N GLN A 50 5.34 -16.53 12.60
CA GLN A 50 4.40 -17.62 12.85
C GLN A 50 5.07 -18.99 12.72
N GLU A 51 5.94 -19.18 11.73
CA GLU A 51 6.71 -20.41 11.54
C GLU A 51 7.65 -20.66 12.72
N HIS A 52 8.45 -19.66 13.11
CA HIS A 52 9.33 -19.77 14.28
C HIS A 52 8.57 -20.11 15.56
N ARG A 53 7.40 -19.48 15.78
CA ARG A 53 6.53 -19.80 16.92
C ARG A 53 6.06 -21.25 16.89
N ASN A 54 5.67 -21.75 15.72
CA ASN A 54 5.17 -23.11 15.57
C ASN A 54 6.29 -24.15 15.72
N HIS A 55 7.46 -23.90 15.13
CA HIS A 55 8.65 -24.75 15.27
C HIS A 55 9.08 -24.85 16.74
N PHE A 56 9.13 -23.70 17.43
CA PHE A 56 9.47 -23.69 18.85
C PHE A 56 8.46 -24.47 19.70
N ARG A 57 7.16 -24.36 19.40
CA ARG A 57 6.12 -25.17 20.04
C ARG A 57 6.30 -26.67 19.79
N GLN A 58 6.76 -27.05 18.61
CA GLN A 58 7.01 -28.44 18.28
C GLN A 58 8.17 -28.98 19.13
N VAL A 59 9.31 -28.28 19.12
CA VAL A 59 10.50 -28.63 19.93
C VAL A 59 10.18 -28.70 21.42
N SER A 60 9.39 -27.75 21.95
CA SER A 60 9.03 -27.76 23.37
C SER A 60 8.18 -28.97 23.78
N ASN A 61 7.37 -29.48 22.85
CA ASN A 61 6.44 -30.59 23.09
C ASN A 61 7.01 -31.96 22.74
N GLU A 62 8.15 -32.01 22.04
CA GLU A 62 8.81 -33.24 21.66
C GLU A 62 9.34 -34.00 22.88
N THR A 63 9.42 -35.32 22.75
CA THR A 63 9.96 -36.25 23.75
C THR A 63 11.29 -36.77 23.26
N TYR A 64 12.33 -36.65 24.09
CA TYR A 64 13.68 -37.10 23.75
C TYR A 64 14.08 -38.27 24.66
N ASP A 65 14.21 -39.46 24.07
CA ASP A 65 14.49 -40.69 24.82
C ASP A 65 15.91 -40.74 25.39
N ASP A 66 16.85 -40.00 24.80
CA ASP A 66 18.27 -40.00 25.18
C ASP A 66 18.69 -38.76 25.99
N TRP A 67 17.92 -37.67 25.94
CA TRP A 67 18.24 -36.44 26.66
C TRP A 67 17.56 -36.44 28.04
N LYS A 68 18.35 -36.66 29.09
CA LYS A 68 17.86 -36.80 30.47
C LYS A 68 18.66 -35.94 31.45
N GLY A 69 18.15 -35.81 32.67
CA GLY A 69 18.83 -35.16 33.79
C GLY A 69 18.42 -33.70 34.01
N THR A 70 19.06 -33.07 34.98
CA THR A 70 18.68 -31.74 35.50
C THR A 70 18.69 -30.65 34.42
N LEU A 71 19.64 -30.72 33.48
CA LEU A 71 19.71 -29.76 32.36
C LEU A 71 18.51 -29.87 31.40
N PHE A 72 18.00 -31.09 31.17
CA PHE A 72 16.80 -31.31 30.36
C PHE A 72 15.54 -30.79 31.07
N ILE A 73 15.43 -31.05 32.39
CA ILE A 73 14.31 -30.54 33.19
C ILE A 73 14.32 -29.00 33.22
N GLN A 74 15.49 -28.40 33.42
CA GLN A 74 15.67 -26.96 33.43
C GLN A 74 15.38 -26.35 32.04
N SER A 75 15.82 -26.99 30.95
CA SER A 75 15.55 -26.53 29.60
C SER A 75 14.06 -26.61 29.27
N ARG A 76 13.34 -27.67 29.68
CA ARG A 76 11.89 -27.77 29.50
C ARG A 76 11.13 -26.73 30.31
N ILE A 77 11.53 -26.49 31.56
CA ILE A 77 10.94 -25.41 32.38
C ILE A 77 11.19 -24.07 31.68
N ASN A 78 12.42 -23.77 31.27
CA ASN A 78 12.72 -22.53 30.54
C ASN A 78 11.96 -22.44 29.21
N MET A 79 11.82 -23.53 28.45
CA MET A 79 11.02 -23.63 27.23
C MET A 79 9.51 -23.77 27.52
N SER A 80 9.03 -23.66 28.75
CA SER A 80 7.58 -23.61 29.03
C SER A 80 7.21 -22.34 29.79
N SER A 81 8.13 -21.82 30.61
CA SER A 81 8.02 -20.58 31.37
C SER A 81 8.55 -19.36 30.61
N ASN A 82 9.61 -19.49 29.78
CA ASN A 82 10.14 -18.42 28.92
C ASN A 82 9.61 -18.50 27.49
N ILE A 83 8.45 -19.12 27.25
CA ILE A 83 7.74 -18.90 25.99
C ILE A 83 6.73 -17.77 26.28
N TYR A 84 7.08 -16.49 26.16
CA TYR A 84 7.17 -15.73 24.89
C TYR A 84 6.10 -16.07 23.82
N MET A 85 5.08 -16.87 24.13
CA MET A 85 3.97 -17.21 23.22
C MET A 85 2.97 -16.07 23.21
N SER A 86 2.76 -15.44 24.37
CA SER A 86 2.04 -14.18 24.49
C SER A 86 2.76 -13.07 23.72
N SER A 87 4.07 -12.89 23.91
CA SER A 87 4.81 -11.81 23.24
C SER A 87 4.96 -12.04 21.73
N LEU A 88 5.19 -13.28 21.26
CA LEU A 88 5.20 -13.59 19.83
C LEU A 88 3.81 -13.44 19.21
N ARG A 89 2.74 -13.79 19.96
CA ARG A 89 1.37 -13.54 19.52
C ARG A 89 1.07 -12.04 19.44
N GLU A 90 1.44 -11.26 20.46
CA GLU A 90 1.31 -9.80 20.46
C GLU A 90 2.09 -9.19 19.30
N TYR A 91 3.27 -9.71 19.01
CA TYR A 91 4.08 -9.24 17.90
C TYR A 91 3.43 -9.55 16.54
N VAL A 92 2.91 -10.77 16.36
CA VAL A 92 2.11 -11.13 15.16
C VAL A 92 0.88 -10.24 15.03
N ASN A 93 0.18 -9.95 16.13
CA ASN A 93 -1.00 -9.08 16.11
C ASN A 93 -0.62 -7.64 15.69
N LYS A 94 0.46 -7.09 16.24
CA LYS A 94 0.96 -5.76 15.84
C LYS A 94 1.36 -5.70 14.36
N VAL A 95 1.98 -6.76 13.85
CA VAL A 95 2.29 -6.86 12.41
C VAL A 95 1.02 -6.91 11.58
N ASP A 96 -0.04 -7.57 12.07
CA ASP A 96 -1.35 -7.62 11.42
C ASP A 96 -2.03 -6.26 11.39
N ASP A 97 -2.09 -5.58 12.55
CA ASP A 97 -2.64 -4.23 12.66
C ASP A 97 -1.94 -3.27 11.69
N ASN A 98 -0.61 -3.33 11.61
CA ASN A 98 0.17 -2.54 10.66
C ASN A 98 -0.15 -2.91 9.19
N LEU A 99 -0.34 -4.20 8.88
CA LEU A 99 -0.72 -4.63 7.52
C LEU A 99 -2.11 -4.10 7.14
N ASP A 100 -3.05 -4.12 8.07
CA ASP A 100 -4.39 -3.56 7.86
C ASP A 100 -4.33 -2.04 7.62
N GLU A 101 -3.54 -1.31 8.41
CA GLU A 101 -3.30 0.12 8.20
C GLU A 101 -2.67 0.42 6.83
N LEU A 102 -1.67 -0.37 6.43
CA LEU A 102 -1.04 -0.24 5.11
C LEU A 102 -2.04 -0.52 3.98
N ASN A 103 -2.85 -1.57 4.10
CA ASN A 103 -3.89 -1.89 3.11
C ASN A 103 -4.95 -0.78 3.02
N ASN A 104 -5.35 -0.19 4.14
CA ASN A 104 -6.27 0.93 4.18
C ASN A 104 -5.70 2.18 3.49
N GLU A 105 -4.43 2.49 3.73
CA GLU A 105 -3.75 3.61 3.05
C GLU A 105 -3.61 3.35 1.55
N ARG A 106 -3.33 2.09 1.15
CA ARG A 106 -3.33 1.69 -0.26
C ARG A 106 -4.65 1.99 -0.94
N MET A 107 -5.74 1.56 -0.31
CA MET A 107 -7.09 1.78 -0.81
C MET A 107 -7.41 3.27 -0.88
N ARG A 108 -6.99 4.06 0.12
CA ARG A 108 -7.16 5.52 0.11
C ARG A 108 -6.49 6.15 -1.11
N LEU A 109 -5.25 5.78 -1.41
CA LEU A 109 -4.51 6.28 -2.58
C LEU A 109 -5.15 5.84 -3.90
N GLN A 110 -5.67 4.61 -3.99
CA GLN A 110 -6.40 4.16 -5.19
C GLN A 110 -7.67 4.97 -5.44
N ASN A 111 -8.42 5.27 -4.38
CA ASN A 111 -9.61 6.11 -4.50
C ASN A 111 -9.26 7.54 -4.93
N GLU A 112 -8.13 8.07 -4.47
CA GLU A 112 -7.60 9.37 -4.89
C GLU A 112 -7.25 9.39 -6.39
N ILE A 113 -6.68 8.30 -6.91
CA ILE A 113 -6.46 8.12 -8.36
C ILE A 113 -7.78 8.17 -9.11
N TYR A 114 -8.78 7.38 -8.71
CA TYR A 114 -10.08 7.36 -9.41
C TYR A 114 -10.77 8.73 -9.43
N SER A 115 -10.68 9.47 -8.33
CA SER A 115 -11.17 10.86 -8.28
C SER A 115 -10.45 11.75 -9.29
N THR A 116 -9.12 11.67 -9.32
CA THR A 116 -8.26 12.45 -10.23
C THR A 116 -8.50 12.09 -11.70
N GLU A 117 -8.71 10.82 -12.02
CA GLU A 117 -9.06 10.37 -13.36
C GLU A 117 -10.43 10.90 -13.83
N GLY A 118 -11.40 11.01 -12.90
CA GLY A 118 -12.66 11.70 -13.16
C GLY A 118 -12.46 13.17 -13.55
N LEU A 119 -11.58 13.89 -12.83
CA LEU A 119 -11.22 15.27 -13.16
C LEU A 119 -10.54 15.37 -14.53
N ILE A 120 -9.63 14.45 -14.85
CA ILE A 120 -8.96 14.36 -16.15
C ILE A 120 -10.01 14.22 -17.28
N GLY A 121 -11.03 13.38 -17.09
CA GLY A 121 -12.13 13.23 -18.04
C GLY A 121 -12.84 14.55 -18.34
N ASN A 122 -13.22 15.28 -17.28
CA ASN A 122 -13.86 16.59 -17.39
C ASN A 122 -12.98 17.62 -18.12
N ILE A 123 -11.69 17.67 -17.77
CA ILE A 123 -10.73 18.60 -18.41
C ILE A 123 -10.58 18.28 -19.91
N LYS A 124 -10.47 16.99 -20.28
CA LYS A 124 -10.40 16.56 -21.69
C LYS A 124 -11.65 16.96 -22.47
N ALA A 125 -12.84 16.82 -21.87
CA ALA A 125 -14.09 17.27 -22.48
C ALA A 125 -14.10 18.79 -22.72
N SER A 126 -13.64 19.59 -21.74
CA SER A 126 -13.51 21.04 -21.91
C SER A 126 -12.52 21.42 -23.02
N ILE A 127 -11.36 20.77 -23.10
CA ILE A 127 -10.38 20.99 -24.17
C ILE A 127 -10.99 20.69 -25.55
N ASN A 128 -11.76 19.61 -25.66
CA ASN A 128 -12.42 19.24 -26.90
C ASN A 128 -13.44 20.32 -27.32
N TRP A 129 -14.29 20.77 -26.38
CA TRP A 129 -15.24 21.86 -26.63
C TRP A 129 -14.55 23.15 -27.09
N LEU A 130 -13.48 23.57 -26.39
CA LEU A 130 -12.69 24.75 -26.75
C LEU A 130 -12.09 24.62 -28.15
N SER A 131 -11.56 23.45 -28.48
CA SER A 131 -10.97 23.18 -29.80
C SER A 131 -12.02 23.29 -30.90
N THR A 132 -13.21 22.73 -30.70
CA THR A 132 -14.33 22.85 -31.65
C THR A 132 -14.77 24.30 -31.83
N LYS A 133 -14.89 25.07 -30.75
CA LYS A 133 -15.23 26.50 -30.82
C LYS A 133 -14.20 27.31 -31.61
N ILE A 134 -12.91 27.04 -31.38
CA ILE A 134 -11.82 27.66 -32.13
C ILE A 134 -11.92 27.32 -33.63
N THR A 135 -12.13 26.04 -33.98
CA THR A 135 -12.29 25.61 -35.38
C THR A 135 -13.47 26.31 -36.04
N ASN A 136 -14.62 26.39 -35.37
CA ASN A 136 -15.81 27.04 -35.92
C ASN A 136 -15.64 28.54 -36.14
N LEU A 137 -14.74 29.22 -35.40
CA LEU A 137 -14.45 30.65 -35.61
C LEU A 137 -13.42 30.90 -36.71
N LEU A 138 -12.64 29.89 -37.10
CA LEU A 138 -11.60 29.98 -38.12
C LEU A 138 -12.06 29.50 -39.50
N ASN A 139 -13.14 28.72 -39.55
CA ASN A 139 -13.86 28.34 -40.76
C ASN A 139 -14.81 29.47 -41.19
#